data_AF-A0A384AIF2-F1
#
_entry.id   AF-A0A384AIF2-F1
#
_cell.length_a   1.000
_cell.length_b   1.000
_cell.length_c   1.000
_cell.angle_alpha   90.00
_cell.angle_beta   90.00
_cell.angle_gamma   90.00
#
_symmetry.space_group_name_H-M   'P 1'
#
loop_
_entity.id
_entity.type
_entity.pdbx_description
1 polymer ?
#
loop_
_entity_poly.entity_id
_entity_poly.type
_entity_poly.pdbx_seq_one_letter_code
_entity_poly.pdbx_strand_id
1 'polypeptide(L)'
;MMFKVLHVKSTGALLEYTVDHSATHVKWHVSSLSPVGPVIQSEETVFHHGAVILYKAIDHNPSLSFRVYIATNNESFIKDISKSVKHSSKKFMKIDKPPVCQKLLQNGKKYRLISEPEAEITPEEIEFVDGSLLKLKSYSEVYLEQPAEFKLLLVEIDSEEIVWKAKLRECDWVQHDQNPNVSKSGTSGNRRRKMSSSLPDEVVYDKRMKQIDTSDGVKTKTLLTDTQLINLAEKLGKEWVKIAIANLKLKISDIDAILEKKEDVTINKFRMLKKWQEKEQSNATAQNLWNCLKNVNSVEVQDVLKGFLQET
;
A
#
# COMPACT_ATOMS: atom_id res chain seq x y z
N MET A 1 16.77 -29.67 -37.83
CA MET A 1 16.80 -28.94 -36.55
C MET A 1 16.71 -29.96 -35.43
N MET A 2 17.06 -29.64 -34.18
CA MET A 2 16.99 -30.62 -33.10
C MET A 2 16.33 -30.01 -31.87
N PHE A 3 15.06 -30.38 -31.66
CA PHE A 3 14.26 -29.93 -30.54
C PHE A 3 14.59 -30.77 -29.30
N LYS A 4 14.53 -30.15 -28.12
CA LYS A 4 14.73 -30.84 -26.84
C LYS A 4 13.69 -30.36 -25.84
N VAL A 5 13.16 -31.28 -25.05
CA VAL A 5 12.19 -30.97 -24.00
C VAL A 5 12.91 -30.97 -22.65
N LEU A 6 12.78 -29.89 -21.90
CA LEU A 6 13.34 -29.78 -20.55
C LEU A 6 12.32 -30.26 -19.52
N HIS A 7 12.64 -31.36 -18.84
CA HIS A 7 11.89 -31.83 -17.70
C HIS A 7 12.53 -31.35 -16.41
N VAL A 8 11.75 -30.75 -15.51
CA VAL A 8 12.19 -30.38 -14.16
C VAL A 8 11.51 -31.32 -13.18
N LYS A 9 12.25 -32.33 -12.68
CA LYS A 9 11.77 -33.31 -11.70
C LYS A 9 12.46 -33.07 -10.35
N SER A 10 11.94 -33.67 -9.27
CA SER A 10 12.54 -33.56 -7.92
C SER A 10 13.98 -34.10 -7.85
N THR A 11 14.34 -35.01 -8.75
CA THR A 11 15.68 -35.61 -8.86
C THR A 11 16.65 -34.81 -9.75
N GLY A 12 16.20 -33.72 -10.38
CA GLY A 12 17.01 -32.90 -11.28
C GLY A 12 16.36 -32.61 -12.63
N ALA A 13 17.06 -31.82 -13.44
CA ALA A 13 16.63 -31.42 -14.77
C ALA A 13 17.16 -32.40 -15.83
N LEU A 14 16.29 -32.84 -16.74
CA LEU A 14 16.63 -33.75 -17.82
C LEU A 14 16.22 -33.14 -19.16
N LEU A 15 17.15 -33.12 -20.11
CA LEU A 15 16.85 -32.80 -21.50
C LEU A 15 16.54 -34.08 -22.25
N GLU A 16 15.28 -34.25 -22.63
CA GLU A 16 14.82 -35.35 -23.45
C GLU A 16 14.96 -34.95 -24.93
N TYR A 17 15.65 -35.79 -25.70
CA TYR A 17 15.73 -35.61 -27.16
C TYR A 17 14.42 -36.01 -27.79
N THR A 18 13.99 -35.23 -28.77
CA THR A 18 12.77 -35.55 -29.51
C THR A 18 13.07 -36.69 -30.46
N VAL A 19 12.16 -37.66 -30.50
CA VAL A 19 12.30 -38.88 -31.32
C VAL A 19 12.27 -38.53 -32.80
N ASP A 20 11.40 -37.59 -33.14
CA ASP A 20 11.22 -37.12 -34.51
C ASP A 20 10.63 -35.70 -34.51
N HIS A 21 10.75 -34.99 -35.62
CA HIS A 21 10.09 -33.70 -35.81
C HIS A 21 9.65 -33.51 -37.26
N SER A 22 8.48 -32.92 -37.44
CA SER A 22 8.02 -32.36 -38.69
C SER A 22 8.12 -30.83 -38.64
N ALA A 23 7.76 -30.16 -39.73
CA ALA A 23 7.72 -28.70 -39.77
C ALA A 23 6.76 -28.07 -38.73
N THR A 24 5.75 -28.82 -38.27
CA THR A 24 4.69 -28.30 -37.39
C THR A 24 4.55 -29.02 -36.06
N HIS A 25 5.15 -30.20 -35.90
CA HIS A 25 4.98 -31.04 -34.71
C HIS A 25 6.28 -31.70 -34.31
N VAL A 26 6.42 -31.94 -33.01
CA VAL A 26 7.57 -32.64 -32.43
C VAL A 26 7.05 -33.90 -31.75
N LYS A 27 7.64 -35.06 -32.09
CA LYS A 27 7.28 -36.36 -31.54
C LYS A 27 8.23 -36.72 -30.41
N TRP A 28 7.69 -37.04 -29.23
CA TRP A 28 8.46 -37.40 -28.04
C TRP A 28 7.93 -38.69 -27.39
N HIS A 29 8.75 -39.35 -26.58
CA HIS A 29 8.34 -40.52 -25.80
C HIS A 29 7.90 -40.06 -24.41
N VAL A 30 6.59 -39.90 -24.18
CA VAL A 30 6.03 -39.28 -22.96
C VAL A 30 6.54 -39.97 -21.69
N SER A 31 7.52 -39.37 -21.00
CA SER A 31 8.09 -39.90 -19.74
C SER A 31 7.53 -39.20 -18.47
N SER A 32 7.02 -37.97 -18.59
CA SER A 32 6.13 -37.32 -17.60
C SER A 32 5.50 -36.05 -18.18
N LEU A 33 4.20 -35.86 -18.00
CA LEU A 33 3.49 -34.62 -18.36
C LEU A 33 3.43 -33.67 -17.16
N SER A 34 4.46 -32.83 -17.00
CA SER A 34 4.31 -31.57 -16.27
C SER A 34 5.20 -30.50 -16.89
N PRO A 35 4.84 -29.96 -18.06
CA PRO A 35 5.43 -28.72 -18.52
C PRO A 35 4.74 -27.58 -17.80
N VAL A 36 5.39 -26.96 -16.82
CA VAL A 36 5.03 -25.57 -16.50
C VAL A 36 5.75 -24.70 -17.54
N GLY A 37 5.14 -24.61 -18.73
CA GLY A 37 5.50 -23.70 -19.81
C GLY A 37 6.07 -24.36 -21.08
N PRO A 38 5.59 -23.98 -22.28
CA PRO A 38 6.20 -24.39 -23.55
C PRO A 38 7.49 -23.61 -23.82
N VAL A 39 8.48 -24.28 -24.41
CA VAL A 39 9.65 -23.64 -25.02
C VAL A 39 9.34 -23.48 -26.50
N ILE A 40 9.23 -22.23 -26.95
CA ILE A 40 9.00 -21.88 -28.35
C ILE A 40 10.31 -21.27 -28.87
N GLN A 41 10.92 -21.92 -29.87
CA GLN A 41 11.98 -21.27 -30.63
C GLN A 41 11.29 -20.28 -31.57
N SER A 42 11.41 -18.99 -31.27
CA SER A 42 10.95 -17.91 -32.13
C SER A 42 12.15 -17.02 -32.50
N GLU A 43 12.21 -16.59 -33.75
CA GLU A 43 13.10 -15.50 -34.19
C GLU A 43 12.50 -14.12 -33.87
N GLU A 44 11.26 -14.08 -33.39
CA GLU A 44 10.54 -12.86 -33.07
C GLU A 44 10.98 -12.27 -31.72
N THR A 45 11.01 -10.95 -31.67
CA THR A 45 11.37 -10.18 -30.48
C THR A 45 10.30 -10.35 -29.40
N VAL A 46 10.71 -10.71 -28.18
CA VAL A 46 9.78 -10.87 -27.06
C VAL A 46 9.36 -9.51 -26.50
N PHE A 47 8.06 -9.25 -26.56
CA PHE A 47 7.43 -8.05 -26.03
C PHE A 47 6.73 -8.32 -24.69
N HIS A 48 6.79 -7.34 -23.80
CA HIS A 48 6.27 -7.43 -22.44
C HIS A 48 5.34 -6.27 -22.14
N HIS A 49 4.27 -6.53 -21.40
CA HIS A 49 3.54 -5.45 -20.75
C HIS A 49 4.44 -4.82 -19.69
N GLY A 50 4.87 -3.58 -19.92
CA GLY A 50 5.72 -2.84 -18.99
C GLY A 50 4.92 -2.14 -17.90
N ALA A 51 5.59 -1.89 -16.77
CA ALA A 51 5.10 -1.06 -15.70
C ALA A 51 6.20 -0.11 -15.19
N VAL A 52 5.85 1.16 -15.02
CA VAL A 52 6.66 2.21 -14.38
C VAL A 52 6.16 2.43 -12.96
N ILE A 53 7.04 2.31 -11.97
CA ILE A 53 6.69 2.41 -10.55
C ILE A 53 7.50 3.55 -9.93
N LEU A 54 6.79 4.49 -9.32
CA LEU A 54 7.35 5.70 -8.73
C LEU A 54 7.36 5.64 -7.21
N TYR A 55 8.50 5.98 -6.62
CA TYR A 55 8.66 6.18 -5.18
C TYR A 55 9.32 7.53 -4.92
N LYS A 56 8.73 8.37 -4.07
CA LYS A 56 9.33 9.62 -3.60
C LYS A 56 10.07 9.38 -2.29
N ALA A 57 11.30 9.87 -2.18
CA ALA A 57 12.03 9.88 -0.93
C ALA A 57 11.32 10.80 0.09
N ILE A 58 11.29 10.36 1.34
CA ILE A 58 10.78 11.16 2.46
C ILE A 58 12.01 11.69 3.22
N ASP A 59 12.31 12.97 3.03
CA ASP A 59 13.36 13.69 3.73
C ASP A 59 12.86 15.09 4.15
N HIS A 60 13.72 15.84 4.86
CA HIS A 60 13.43 17.20 5.31
C HIS A 60 13.87 18.27 4.31
N ASN A 61 14.32 17.87 3.11
CA ASN A 61 14.81 18.80 2.12
C ASN A 61 13.63 19.34 1.30
N PRO A 62 13.72 20.61 0.85
CA PRO A 62 12.69 21.17 -0.03
C PRO A 62 12.72 20.55 -1.44
N SER A 63 13.83 19.90 -1.82
CA SER A 63 14.00 19.25 -3.11
C SER A 63 13.19 17.95 -3.21
N LEU A 64 12.89 17.55 -4.44
CA LEU A 64 12.18 16.31 -4.71
C LEU A 64 13.15 15.26 -5.24
N SER A 65 13.18 14.09 -4.59
CA SER A 65 13.93 12.93 -5.06
C SER A 65 12.98 11.75 -5.27
N PHE A 66 13.03 11.16 -6.46
CA PHE A 66 12.23 10.00 -6.83
C PHE A 66 13.13 8.84 -7.25
N ARG A 67 12.67 7.61 -6.98
CA ARG A 67 13.15 6.40 -7.62
C ARG A 67 12.10 5.90 -8.58
N VAL A 68 12.52 5.73 -9.83
CA VAL A 68 11.68 5.27 -10.93
C VAL A 68 12.14 3.88 -11.35
N TYR A 69 11.27 2.90 -11.18
CA TYR A 69 11.52 1.52 -11.58
C TYR A 69 10.77 1.21 -12.87
N ILE A 70 11.42 0.49 -13.77
CA ILE A 70 10.81 -0.07 -14.97
C ILE A 70 10.86 -1.59 -14.81
N ALA A 71 9.72 -2.25 -14.93
CA ALA A 71 9.62 -3.69 -14.75
C ALA A 71 8.55 -4.29 -15.65
N THR A 72 8.53 -5.61 -15.79
CA THR A 72 7.37 -6.31 -16.33
C THR A 72 6.17 -6.10 -15.40
N ASN A 73 4.99 -5.92 -15.98
CA ASN A 73 3.72 -5.73 -15.27
C ASN A 73 3.25 -7.06 -14.68
N ASN A 74 3.97 -7.52 -13.67
CA ASN A 74 3.71 -8.75 -12.94
C ASN A 74 3.69 -8.44 -11.44
N GLU A 75 2.64 -8.91 -10.78
CA GLU A 75 2.41 -8.68 -9.36
C GLU A 75 3.58 -9.15 -8.47
N SER A 76 4.26 -10.23 -8.84
CA SER A 76 5.42 -10.73 -8.10
C SER A 76 6.59 -9.76 -8.17
N PHE A 77 6.94 -9.29 -9.37
CA PHE A 77 8.04 -8.32 -9.55
C PHE A 77 7.73 -6.99 -8.88
N ILE A 78 6.49 -6.50 -8.99
CA ILE A 78 6.04 -5.28 -8.31
C ILE A 78 6.17 -5.42 -6.78
N LYS A 79 5.77 -6.57 -6.23
CA LYS A 79 5.93 -6.88 -4.80
C LYS A 79 7.39 -6.93 -4.39
N ASP A 80 8.25 -7.50 -5.20
CA ASP A 80 9.67 -7.58 -4.90
C ASP A 80 10.34 -6.21 -4.94
N ILE A 81 9.96 -5.33 -5.88
CA ILE A 81 10.38 -3.92 -5.86
C ILE A 81 9.93 -3.25 -4.56
N SER A 82 8.66 -3.42 -4.18
CA SER A 82 8.13 -2.86 -2.92
C SER A 82 8.91 -3.36 -1.69
N LYS A 83 9.23 -4.65 -1.60
CA LYS A 83 10.10 -5.19 -0.53
C LYS A 83 11.48 -4.54 -0.54
N SER A 84 12.09 -4.42 -1.72
CA SER A 84 13.42 -3.80 -1.86
C SER A 84 13.45 -2.36 -1.35
N VAL A 85 12.44 -1.57 -1.70
CA VAL A 85 12.30 -0.19 -1.27
C VAL A 85 12.10 -0.10 0.26
N LYS A 86 11.30 -1.01 0.84
CA LYS A 86 11.09 -1.08 2.29
C LYS A 86 12.36 -1.43 3.08
N HIS A 87 13.26 -2.21 2.49
CA HIS A 87 14.55 -2.58 3.10
C HIS A 87 15.66 -1.54 2.83
N SER A 88 15.38 -0.49 2.07
CA SER A 88 16.30 0.62 1.86
C SER A 88 16.50 1.41 3.16
N SER A 89 17.67 2.03 3.33
CA SER A 89 17.98 2.89 4.48
C SER A 89 17.15 4.17 4.52
N LYS A 90 16.86 4.73 3.34
CA LYS A 90 15.97 5.89 3.16
C LYS A 90 14.49 5.47 3.20
N LYS A 91 13.64 6.33 3.76
CA LYS A 91 12.18 6.16 3.73
C LYS A 91 11.64 6.64 2.39
N PHE A 92 10.66 5.91 1.85
CA PHE A 92 10.01 6.24 0.58
C PHE A 92 8.49 6.12 0.69
N MET A 93 7.77 6.97 -0.03
CA MET A 93 6.33 6.83 -0.30
C MET A 93 6.11 6.43 -1.75
N LYS A 94 5.23 5.46 -1.99
CA LYS A 94 4.80 5.10 -3.35
C LYS A 94 3.90 6.21 -3.88
N ILE A 95 4.13 6.65 -5.11
CA ILE A 95 3.26 7.61 -5.78
C ILE A 95 2.20 6.85 -6.58
N ASP A 96 0.94 7.23 -6.40
CA ASP A 96 -0.19 6.59 -7.09
C ASP A 96 -0.39 7.20 -8.48
N LYS A 97 0.31 6.62 -9.47
CA LYS A 97 0.11 6.90 -10.89
C LYS A 97 -0.14 5.60 -11.65
N PRO A 98 -0.89 5.66 -12.77
CA PRO A 98 -1.08 4.50 -13.64
C PRO A 98 0.28 3.92 -14.03
N PRO A 99 0.60 2.69 -13.59
CA PRO A 99 1.94 2.15 -13.80
C PRO A 99 2.10 1.58 -15.21
N VAL A 100 1.00 1.21 -15.87
CA VAL A 100 1.03 0.43 -17.12
C VAL A 100 1.57 1.25 -18.30
N CYS A 101 2.56 0.71 -19.03
CA CYS A 101 3.05 1.28 -20.28
C CYS A 101 1.98 1.18 -21.38
N GLN A 102 1.89 2.22 -22.21
CA GLN A 102 0.95 2.29 -23.35
C GLN A 102 1.40 1.40 -24.51
N LYS A 103 2.72 1.16 -24.62
CA LYS A 103 3.35 0.26 -25.58
C LYS A 103 4.06 -0.87 -24.87
N LEU A 104 4.23 -1.99 -25.58
CA LEU A 104 4.97 -3.14 -25.05
C LEU A 104 6.46 -2.83 -25.02
N LEU A 105 7.13 -3.30 -23.98
CA LEU A 105 8.57 -3.16 -23.81
C LEU A 105 9.28 -4.39 -24.37
N GLN A 106 10.41 -4.19 -25.05
CA GLN A 106 11.18 -5.26 -25.63
C GLN A 106 12.40 -5.57 -24.74
N ASN A 107 12.64 -6.85 -24.47
CA ASN A 107 13.80 -7.27 -23.69
C ASN A 107 15.11 -6.90 -24.42
N GLY A 108 16.06 -6.31 -23.70
CA GLY A 108 17.34 -5.84 -24.21
C GLY A 108 17.31 -4.47 -24.88
N LYS A 109 16.13 -3.84 -25.02
CA LYS A 109 16.04 -2.46 -25.52
C LYS A 109 16.32 -1.44 -24.43
N LYS A 110 16.88 -0.31 -24.83
CA LYS A 110 17.14 0.83 -23.95
C LYS A 110 16.00 1.83 -23.99
N TYR A 111 15.69 2.36 -22.82
CA TYR A 111 14.68 3.38 -22.60
C TYR A 111 15.31 4.53 -21.83
N ARG A 112 14.92 5.75 -22.17
CA ARG A 112 15.36 6.97 -21.51
C ARG A 112 14.21 7.59 -20.73
N LEU A 113 14.50 8.03 -19.52
CA LEU A 113 13.56 8.81 -18.72
C LEU A 113 13.81 10.30 -18.96
N ILE A 114 12.74 11.05 -19.28
CA ILE A 114 12.78 12.49 -19.53
C ILE A 114 11.85 13.18 -18.54
N SER A 115 12.26 14.35 -18.04
CA SER A 115 11.47 15.21 -17.17
C SER A 115 11.19 16.57 -17.80
N GLU A 116 9.98 17.09 -17.61
CA GLU A 116 9.58 18.45 -17.97
C GLU A 116 8.98 19.16 -16.73
N PRO A 117 9.64 20.16 -16.09
CA PRO A 117 10.94 20.74 -16.42
C PRO A 117 12.12 19.77 -16.26
N GLU A 118 13.27 20.16 -16.83
CA GLU A 118 14.51 19.39 -16.80
C GLU A 118 14.91 19.08 -15.35
N ALA A 119 15.19 17.80 -15.10
CA ALA A 119 15.56 17.26 -13.80
C ALA A 119 16.88 16.51 -13.93
N GLU A 120 17.61 16.38 -12.84
CA GLU A 120 18.82 15.56 -12.80
C GLU A 120 18.40 14.08 -12.71
N ILE A 121 18.72 13.29 -13.74
CA ILE A 121 18.30 11.88 -13.85
C ILE A 121 19.54 10.99 -13.91
N THR A 122 19.63 10.02 -12.99
CA THR A 122 20.77 9.09 -12.92
C THR A 122 20.33 7.64 -12.63
N PRO A 123 20.65 6.66 -13.50
CA PRO A 123 21.08 6.83 -14.89
C PRO A 123 19.95 7.40 -15.77
N GLU A 124 20.32 8.12 -16.83
CA GLU A 124 19.41 8.65 -17.85
C GLU A 124 18.80 7.52 -18.72
N GLU A 125 19.62 6.53 -19.06
CA GLU A 125 19.23 5.36 -19.85
C GLU A 125 19.16 4.10 -18.98
N ILE A 126 18.12 3.28 -19.22
CA ILE A 126 17.96 1.96 -18.61
C ILE A 126 17.66 0.94 -19.71
N GLU A 127 18.38 -0.17 -19.68
CA GLU A 127 18.04 -1.35 -20.47
C GLU A 127 16.90 -2.12 -19.79
N PHE A 128 15.83 -2.38 -20.54
CA PHE A 128 14.74 -3.21 -20.08
C PHE A 128 15.12 -4.67 -20.16
N VAL A 129 15.18 -5.33 -19.01
CA VAL A 129 15.44 -6.78 -18.92
C VAL A 129 14.27 -7.43 -18.19
N ASP A 130 13.83 -8.59 -18.67
CA ASP A 130 12.79 -9.36 -17.99
C ASP A 130 13.20 -9.69 -16.55
N GLY A 131 12.24 -9.55 -15.64
CA GLY A 131 12.42 -9.65 -14.20
C GLY A 131 12.94 -11.01 -13.72
N SER A 132 12.85 -12.05 -14.56
CA SER A 132 13.42 -13.38 -14.28
C SER A 132 14.95 -13.35 -14.11
N LEU A 133 15.64 -12.36 -14.70
CA LEU A 133 17.10 -12.22 -14.65
C LEU A 133 17.58 -11.16 -13.62
N LEU A 134 16.67 -10.37 -13.04
CA LEU A 134 17.00 -9.21 -12.22
C LEU A 134 17.23 -9.57 -10.74
N LYS A 135 18.46 -10.00 -10.42
CA LYS A 135 19.01 -9.84 -9.05
C LYS A 135 19.36 -8.38 -8.73
N LEU A 136 19.43 -7.51 -9.76
CA LEU A 136 19.67 -6.08 -9.64
C LEU A 136 18.40 -5.34 -10.10
N LYS A 137 17.72 -4.67 -9.18
CA LYS A 137 16.55 -3.84 -9.51
C LYS A 137 17.05 -2.48 -9.96
N SER A 138 17.41 -2.36 -11.23
CA SER A 138 17.82 -1.09 -11.82
C SER A 138 16.68 -0.07 -11.69
N TYR A 139 17.02 1.12 -11.22
CA TYR A 139 16.11 2.26 -11.10
C TYR A 139 16.84 3.53 -11.51
N SER A 140 16.10 4.52 -12.00
CA SER A 140 16.61 5.89 -12.16
C SER A 140 16.26 6.70 -10.93
N GLU A 141 17.23 7.44 -10.41
CA GLU A 141 16.98 8.54 -9.48
C GLU A 141 16.66 9.79 -10.28
N VAL A 142 15.55 10.44 -9.94
CA VAL A 142 15.14 11.74 -10.52
C VAL A 142 15.19 12.76 -9.40
N TYR A 143 15.99 13.79 -9.57
CA TYR A 143 16.17 14.86 -8.61
C TYR A 143 15.74 16.20 -9.20
N LEU A 144 14.86 16.90 -8.48
CA LEU A 144 14.46 18.27 -8.77
C LEU A 144 14.82 19.15 -7.57
N GLU A 145 15.63 20.17 -7.81
CA GLU A 145 16.07 21.10 -6.76
C GLU A 145 14.89 21.88 -6.15
N GLN A 146 13.93 22.28 -6.99
CA GLN A 146 12.73 23.00 -6.56
C GLN A 146 11.47 22.13 -6.69
N PRO A 147 10.57 22.14 -5.70
CA PRO A 147 9.31 21.42 -5.77
C PRO A 147 8.34 22.15 -6.71
N ALA A 148 8.15 21.61 -7.91
CA ALA A 148 7.24 22.14 -8.91
C ALA A 148 6.44 21.01 -9.57
N GLU A 149 5.30 21.33 -10.19
CA GLU A 149 4.61 20.36 -11.06
C GLU A 149 5.50 19.98 -12.25
N PHE A 150 5.60 18.69 -12.53
CA PHE A 150 6.44 18.20 -13.62
C PHE A 150 5.82 16.98 -14.30
N LYS A 151 6.31 16.65 -15.50
CA LYS A 151 5.95 15.44 -16.22
C LYS A 151 7.16 14.53 -16.30
N LEU A 152 6.91 13.24 -16.14
CA LEU A 152 7.87 12.19 -16.47
C LEU A 152 7.40 11.43 -17.71
N LEU A 153 8.35 11.17 -18.60
CA LEU A 153 8.16 10.48 -19.87
C LEU A 153 9.18 9.34 -19.93
N LEU A 154 8.72 8.14 -20.28
CA LEU A 154 9.60 7.04 -20.65
C LEU A 154 9.58 6.92 -22.18
N VAL A 155 10.75 7.00 -22.79
CA VAL A 155 10.92 7.05 -24.24
C VAL A 155 11.84 5.91 -24.68
N GLU A 156 11.43 5.16 -25.70
CA GLU A 156 12.32 4.19 -26.35
C GLU A 156 13.37 4.92 -27.18
N ILE A 157 14.65 4.61 -27.01
CA ILE A 157 15.74 5.39 -27.63
C ILE A 157 15.74 5.27 -29.15
N ASP A 158 15.60 4.05 -29.68
CA ASP A 158 15.76 3.81 -31.12
C ASP A 158 14.62 4.41 -31.97
N SER A 159 13.42 4.49 -31.40
CA SER A 159 12.22 4.92 -32.11
C SER A 159 11.71 6.30 -31.66
N GLU A 160 12.30 6.86 -30.59
CA GLU A 160 11.86 8.09 -29.91
C GLU A 160 10.38 8.06 -29.47
N GLU A 161 9.79 6.87 -29.38
CA GLU A 161 8.39 6.72 -29.02
C GLU A 161 8.19 6.81 -27.51
N ILE A 162 7.21 7.63 -27.09
CA ILE A 162 6.79 7.69 -25.70
C ILE A 162 6.00 6.42 -25.37
N VAL A 163 6.56 5.58 -24.50
CA VAL A 163 5.95 4.32 -24.06
C VAL A 163 5.15 4.49 -22.76
N TRP A 164 5.46 5.52 -21.97
CA TRP A 164 4.72 5.87 -20.76
C TRP A 164 4.87 7.35 -20.43
N LYS A 165 3.84 7.95 -19.82
CA LYS A 165 3.87 9.34 -19.36
C LYS A 165 3.00 9.55 -18.13
N ALA A 166 3.47 10.37 -17.20
CA ALA A 166 2.67 10.84 -16.08
C ALA A 166 2.97 12.30 -15.72
N LYS A 167 1.92 13.06 -15.40
CA LYS A 167 2.05 14.38 -14.77
C LYS A 167 1.98 14.20 -13.26
N LEU A 168 3.00 14.70 -12.56
CA LEU A 168 3.12 14.73 -11.11
C LEU A 168 2.80 16.15 -10.62
N ARG A 169 1.90 16.24 -9.63
CA ARG A 169 1.43 17.45 -8.98
C ARG A 169 1.68 17.39 -7.49
N GLU A 170 1.60 18.53 -6.82
CA GLU A 170 1.86 18.62 -5.38
C GLU A 170 1.07 17.61 -4.53
N CYS A 171 -0.21 17.42 -4.85
CA CYS A 171 -1.06 16.45 -4.15
C CYS A 171 -0.62 14.98 -4.32
N ASP A 172 0.22 14.67 -5.30
CA ASP A 172 0.71 13.31 -5.52
C ASP A 172 1.84 12.94 -4.53
N TRP A 173 2.57 13.93 -3.98
CA TRP A 173 3.74 13.71 -3.12
C TRP A 173 3.69 14.41 -1.76
N VAL A 174 2.63 15.16 -1.48
CA VAL A 174 2.30 15.68 -0.15
C VAL A 174 1.34 14.71 0.52
N GLN A 175 1.79 14.06 1.60
CA GLN A 175 0.87 13.33 2.47
C GLN A 175 0.09 14.39 3.26
N HIS A 176 -1.17 14.61 2.91
CA HIS A 176 -2.09 15.10 3.91
C HIS A 176 -2.16 14.02 4.99
N ASP A 177 -1.83 14.37 6.23
CA ASP A 177 -2.10 13.56 7.41
C ASP A 177 -3.61 13.31 7.48
N GLN A 178 -4.09 12.33 6.71
CA GLN A 178 -5.37 11.73 6.93
C GLN A 178 -5.23 10.92 8.21
N ASN A 179 -5.65 11.55 9.30
CA ASN A 179 -6.12 10.98 10.56
C ASN A 179 -6.11 9.43 10.53
N PRO A 180 -5.28 8.74 11.33
CA PRO A 180 -5.07 7.30 11.22
C PRO A 180 -6.24 6.53 11.87
N ASN A 181 -7.45 6.67 11.36
CA ASN A 181 -8.64 5.94 11.79
C ASN A 181 -9.48 5.50 10.57
N VAL A 182 -8.86 4.77 9.64
CA VAL A 182 -9.59 3.87 8.74
C VAL A 182 -8.80 2.57 8.64
N SER A 183 -9.04 1.69 9.61
CA SER A 183 -8.63 0.29 9.56
C SER A 183 -9.35 -0.42 8.41
N LYS A 184 -8.72 -0.50 7.23
CA LYS A 184 -9.04 -1.54 6.26
C LYS A 184 -8.41 -2.86 6.72
N SER A 185 -9.05 -3.54 7.67
CA SER A 185 -8.71 -4.93 8.02
C SER A 185 -9.27 -5.88 6.97
N GLY A 186 -8.55 -6.05 5.86
CA GLY A 186 -8.72 -7.19 4.98
C GLY A 186 -7.79 -8.31 5.41
N THR A 187 -8.14 -9.06 6.46
CA THR A 187 -7.46 -10.32 6.79
C THR A 187 -8.32 -11.48 6.31
N SER A 188 -7.73 -12.20 5.36
CA SER A 188 -8.14 -13.53 4.90
C SER A 188 -8.30 -14.50 6.09
N GLY A 189 -9.49 -15.07 6.22
CA GLY A 189 -9.78 -16.19 7.11
C GLY A 189 -10.04 -17.46 6.31
N ASN A 190 -9.18 -18.45 6.44
CA ASN A 190 -9.39 -19.79 5.93
C ASN A 190 -10.51 -20.53 6.72
N ARG A 191 -11.31 -21.31 5.98
CA ARG A 191 -12.24 -22.41 6.39
C ARG A 191 -13.68 -22.05 6.83
N ARG A 192 -14.66 -22.34 5.95
CA ARG A 192 -15.55 -23.53 6.06
C ARG A 192 -16.46 -23.69 4.83
N ARG A 193 -16.73 -24.95 4.48
CA ARG A 193 -17.49 -25.45 3.32
C ARG A 193 -18.94 -24.95 3.27
N LYS A 194 -19.47 -24.71 2.07
CA LYS A 194 -20.70 -25.35 1.56
C LYS A 194 -20.83 -25.20 0.04
N MET A 195 -21.25 -26.30 -0.60
CA MET A 195 -21.52 -26.46 -2.03
C MET A 195 -22.86 -25.82 -2.40
N SER A 196 -22.94 -25.11 -3.53
CA SER A 196 -23.69 -25.52 -4.75
C SER A 196 -23.94 -24.35 -5.72
N SER A 197 -23.46 -24.56 -6.97
CA SER A 197 -24.03 -24.22 -8.29
C SER A 197 -24.35 -22.77 -8.74
N SER A 198 -23.82 -22.51 -9.95
CA SER A 198 -24.29 -21.68 -11.09
C SER A 198 -23.72 -20.26 -11.26
N LEU A 199 -23.10 -20.05 -12.43
CA LEU A 199 -22.72 -18.81 -13.14
C LEU A 199 -23.58 -18.71 -14.43
N PRO A 200 -23.51 -17.65 -15.26
CA PRO A 200 -23.27 -16.21 -15.07
C PRO A 200 -24.28 -15.33 -15.87
N ASP A 201 -24.03 -14.01 -15.92
CA ASP A 201 -24.43 -12.97 -16.91
C ASP A 201 -24.97 -11.71 -16.20
N GLU A 202 -24.82 -10.46 -16.62
CA GLU A 202 -23.91 -9.70 -17.50
C GLU A 202 -24.30 -8.21 -17.27
N VAL A 203 -23.32 -7.31 -17.19
CA VAL A 203 -23.29 -5.85 -17.51
C VAL A 203 -24.25 -4.81 -16.84
N VAL A 204 -23.67 -3.62 -16.61
CA VAL A 204 -24.22 -2.23 -16.74
C VAL A 204 -24.32 -1.37 -15.45
N TYR A 205 -23.78 -0.16 -15.63
CA TYR A 205 -23.58 1.05 -14.82
C TYR A 205 -24.84 1.69 -14.22
N ASP A 206 -24.74 2.39 -13.07
CA ASP A 206 -24.89 3.87 -12.91
C ASP A 206 -25.26 4.35 -11.48
N LYS A 207 -24.71 5.52 -11.12
CA LYS A 207 -25.29 6.66 -10.36
C LYS A 207 -25.76 6.61 -8.88
N ARG A 208 -25.12 7.55 -8.14
CA ARG A 208 -25.65 8.62 -7.25
C ARG A 208 -26.26 8.34 -5.87
N MET A 209 -25.85 9.24 -4.97
CA MET A 209 -26.37 9.59 -3.64
C MET A 209 -27.90 9.70 -3.54
N LYS A 210 -28.46 9.28 -2.39
CA LYS A 210 -29.15 10.18 -1.41
C LYS A 210 -29.74 9.43 -0.19
N GLN A 211 -29.60 10.10 0.97
CA GLN A 211 -30.50 10.25 2.14
C GLN A 211 -31.21 9.05 2.81
N ILE A 212 -30.95 8.91 4.14
CA ILE A 212 -31.87 9.06 5.32
C ILE A 212 -33.38 8.85 4.99
N ASP A 213 -34.22 8.05 5.66
CA ASP A 213 -34.43 7.55 7.04
C ASP A 213 -35.36 6.31 6.89
N THR A 214 -35.52 5.29 7.76
CA THR A 214 -36.14 5.32 9.10
C THR A 214 -36.24 3.87 9.64
N SER A 215 -36.11 3.72 10.96
CA SER A 215 -36.78 2.75 11.87
C SER A 215 -36.64 1.23 11.66
N ASP A 216 -35.79 0.56 12.47
CA ASP A 216 -36.25 -0.16 13.69
C ASP A 216 -35.11 -1.00 14.33
N GLY A 217 -34.87 -0.76 15.63
CA GLY A 217 -34.70 -1.86 16.58
C GLY A 217 -33.33 -2.51 16.79
N VAL A 218 -32.21 -1.76 16.87
CA VAL A 218 -31.02 -2.23 17.60
C VAL A 218 -30.44 -1.07 18.39
N LYS A 219 -30.42 -1.17 19.73
CA LYS A 219 -29.77 -0.20 20.62
C LYS A 219 -28.29 -0.08 20.24
N THR A 220 -27.96 0.94 19.47
CA THR A 220 -26.59 1.29 19.14
C THR A 220 -25.90 1.73 20.42
N LYS A 221 -24.84 1.00 20.81
CA LYS A 221 -23.92 1.47 21.84
C LYS A 221 -23.34 2.80 21.35
N THR A 222 -23.75 3.90 21.96
CA THR A 222 -23.28 5.25 21.64
C THR A 222 -21.81 5.35 22.05
N LEU A 223 -20.94 5.39 21.04
CA LEU A 223 -19.52 5.66 21.22
C LEU A 223 -19.35 7.13 21.60
N LEU A 224 -18.39 7.41 22.49
CA LEU A 224 -18.07 8.79 22.88
C LEU A 224 -17.60 9.59 21.67
N THR A 225 -18.13 10.79 21.48
CA THR A 225 -17.71 11.69 20.39
C THR A 225 -16.46 12.48 20.78
N ASP A 226 -15.72 12.95 19.77
CA ASP A 226 -14.52 13.77 19.99
C ASP A 226 -14.82 15.03 20.83
N THR A 227 -16.01 15.61 20.71
CA THR A 227 -16.45 16.77 21.50
C THR A 227 -16.65 16.42 22.99
N GLN A 228 -17.20 15.24 23.29
CA GLN A 228 -17.34 14.75 24.66
C GLN A 228 -15.97 14.44 25.30
N LEU A 229 -15.04 13.89 24.52
CA LEU A 229 -13.68 13.61 24.98
C LEU A 229 -12.86 14.88 25.24
N ILE A 230 -13.01 15.92 24.43
CA ILE A 230 -12.36 17.22 24.65
C ILE A 230 -12.89 17.88 25.93
N ASN A 231 -14.21 17.91 26.13
CA ASN A 231 -14.82 18.47 27.34
C ASN A 231 -14.34 17.72 28.61
N LEU A 232 -14.25 16.38 28.53
CA LEU A 232 -13.67 15.58 29.62
C LEU A 232 -12.17 15.90 29.86
N ALA A 233 -11.40 16.12 28.78
CA ALA A 233 -9.98 16.46 28.87
C ALA A 233 -9.75 17.80 29.58
N GLU A 234 -10.63 18.79 29.37
CA GLU A 234 -10.57 20.07 30.07
C GLU A 234 -10.77 19.92 31.59
N LYS A 235 -11.64 18.99 32.00
CA LYS A 235 -11.93 18.71 33.42
C LYS A 235 -10.97 17.74 34.09
N LEU A 236 -10.10 17.06 33.33
CA LEU A 236 -9.11 16.17 33.92
C LEU A 236 -8.04 16.97 34.68
N GLY A 237 -7.69 16.53 35.89
CA GLY A 237 -6.64 17.17 36.69
C GLY A 237 -5.21 16.93 36.16
N LYS A 238 -4.21 17.45 36.89
CA LYS A 238 -2.78 17.25 36.60
C LYS A 238 -2.33 15.78 36.74
N GLU A 239 -3.13 14.95 37.40
CA GLU A 239 -2.88 13.53 37.64
C GLU A 239 -3.26 12.61 36.46
N TRP A 240 -3.55 13.18 35.29
CA TRP A 240 -3.97 12.44 34.10
C TRP A 240 -2.99 11.34 33.67
N VAL A 241 -1.68 11.54 33.87
CA VAL A 241 -0.65 10.53 33.58
C VAL A 241 -0.85 9.28 34.46
N LYS A 242 -1.16 9.45 35.75
CA LYS A 242 -1.42 8.33 36.66
C LYS A 242 -2.72 7.62 36.28
N ILE A 243 -3.75 8.38 35.91
CA ILE A 243 -5.03 7.85 35.42
C ILE A 243 -4.83 7.01 34.15
N ALA A 244 -4.00 7.48 33.22
CA ALA A 244 -3.70 6.79 31.97
C ALA A 244 -3.16 5.37 32.21
N ILE A 245 -2.23 5.25 33.15
CA ILE A 245 -1.52 3.99 33.43
C ILE A 245 -2.37 3.10 34.35
N ALA A 246 -2.87 3.64 35.46
CA ALA A 246 -3.55 2.86 36.49
C ALA A 246 -5.00 2.50 36.13
N ASN A 247 -5.73 3.43 35.51
CA ASN A 247 -7.18 3.29 35.26
C ASN A 247 -7.48 2.90 33.81
N LEU A 248 -6.80 3.53 32.85
CA LEU A 248 -6.99 3.27 31.41
C LEU A 248 -6.07 2.15 30.89
N LYS A 249 -5.12 1.69 31.72
CA LYS A 249 -4.17 0.62 31.41
C LYS A 249 -3.40 0.87 30.11
N LEU A 250 -3.05 2.13 29.84
CA LEU A 250 -2.24 2.52 28.68
C LEU A 250 -0.77 2.21 28.93
N LYS A 251 -0.01 1.96 27.85
CA LYS A 251 1.43 1.68 27.97
C LYS A 251 2.18 2.97 28.27
N ILE A 252 3.21 2.89 29.10
CA ILE A 252 4.07 4.04 29.45
C ILE A 252 4.69 4.66 28.19
N SER A 253 5.11 3.82 27.23
CA SER A 253 5.62 4.26 25.92
C SER A 253 4.65 5.15 25.14
N ASP A 254 3.34 4.90 25.26
CA ASP A 254 2.31 5.70 24.57
C ASP A 254 2.12 7.06 25.27
N ILE A 255 2.37 7.14 26.57
CA ILE A 255 2.31 8.37 27.36
C ILE A 255 3.55 9.23 27.15
N ASP A 256 4.73 8.61 27.10
CA ASP A 256 6.00 9.30 26.81
C ASP A 256 5.95 9.95 25.42
N ALA A 257 5.43 9.25 24.42
CA ALA A 257 5.23 9.79 23.07
C ALA A 257 4.20 10.94 23.00
N ILE A 258 3.25 11.01 23.94
CA ILE A 258 2.32 12.14 24.05
C ILE A 258 3.04 13.33 24.69
N LEU A 259 3.83 13.12 25.75
CA LEU A 259 4.57 14.17 26.44
C LEU A 259 5.72 14.76 25.59
N GLU A 260 6.37 13.94 24.77
CA GLU A 260 7.50 14.33 23.92
C GLU A 260 7.13 15.40 22.89
N LYS A 261 5.86 15.45 22.47
CA LYS A 261 5.36 16.41 21.48
C LYS A 261 5.26 17.85 22.00
N LYS A 262 5.52 18.10 23.29
CA LYS A 262 5.53 19.43 23.93
C LYS A 262 4.29 20.29 23.62
N GLU A 263 3.12 19.66 23.56
CA GLU A 263 1.85 20.33 23.31
C GLU A 263 1.17 20.77 24.61
N ASP A 264 0.09 21.55 24.48
CA ASP A 264 -0.74 21.98 25.60
C ASP A 264 -1.21 20.78 26.44
N VAL A 265 -1.22 20.96 27.76
CA VAL A 265 -1.63 19.95 28.75
C VAL A 265 -3.05 19.44 28.46
N THR A 266 -3.94 20.28 27.94
CA THR A 266 -5.31 19.90 27.55
C THR A 266 -5.32 18.99 26.31
N ILE A 267 -4.47 19.28 25.34
CA ILE A 267 -4.31 18.46 24.12
C ILE A 267 -3.70 17.09 24.48
N ASN A 268 -2.76 17.06 25.43
CA ASN A 268 -2.18 15.80 25.92
C ASN A 268 -3.21 14.92 26.63
N LYS A 269 -4.08 15.51 27.46
CA LYS A 269 -5.21 14.81 28.10
C LYS A 269 -6.21 14.27 27.08
N PHE A 270 -6.54 15.05 26.05
CA PHE A 270 -7.41 14.59 24.98
C PHE A 270 -6.79 13.42 24.20
N ARG A 271 -5.50 13.50 23.85
CA ARG A 271 -4.78 12.41 23.16
C ARG A 271 -4.72 11.14 23.99
N MET A 272 -4.55 11.26 25.31
CA MET A 272 -4.64 10.12 26.22
C MET A 272 -6.03 9.45 26.15
N LEU A 273 -7.11 10.23 26.21
CA LEU A 273 -8.47 9.69 26.10
C LEU A 273 -8.74 9.07 24.73
N LYS A 274 -8.21 9.67 23.66
CA LYS A 274 -8.28 9.12 22.29
C LYS A 274 -7.52 7.80 22.17
N LYS A 275 -6.35 7.67 22.80
CA LYS A 275 -5.60 6.40 22.89
C LYS A 275 -6.37 5.31 23.64
N TRP A 276 -7.07 5.68 24.71
CA TRP A 276 -7.96 4.75 25.40
C TRP A 276 -9.14 4.33 24.53
N GLN A 277 -9.76 5.27 23.80
CA GLN A 277 -10.85 4.98 22.87
C GLN A 277 -10.40 4.05 21.73
N GLU A 278 -9.24 4.29 21.13
CA GLU A 278 -8.63 3.41 20.11
C GLU A 278 -8.39 1.99 20.63
N LYS A 279 -7.96 1.89 21.89
CA LYS A 279 -7.71 0.60 22.55
C LYS A 279 -9.00 -0.18 22.81
N GLU A 280 -10.06 0.49 23.28
CA GLU A 280 -11.31 -0.19 23.64
C GLU A 280 -12.31 -0.33 22.48
N GLN A 281 -12.10 0.36 21.35
CA GLN A 281 -12.88 0.24 20.11
C GLN A 281 -14.40 0.32 20.36
N SER A 282 -15.12 -0.79 20.14
CA SER A 282 -16.58 -0.90 20.33
C SER A 282 -17.05 -0.81 21.80
N ASN A 283 -16.10 -0.86 22.75
CA ASN A 283 -16.34 -0.72 24.18
C ASN A 283 -16.02 0.70 24.70
N ALA A 284 -15.61 1.64 23.83
CA ALA A 284 -15.32 3.02 24.22
C ALA A 284 -16.62 3.84 24.44
N THR A 285 -17.42 3.40 25.40
CA THR A 285 -18.69 4.01 25.81
C THR A 285 -18.51 4.84 27.07
N ALA A 286 -19.41 5.79 27.30
CA ALA A 286 -19.44 6.60 28.53
C ALA A 286 -19.45 5.74 29.80
N GLN A 287 -20.18 4.61 29.78
CA GLN A 287 -20.29 3.69 30.91
C GLN A 287 -18.97 2.97 31.24
N ASN A 288 -18.22 2.55 30.21
CA ASN A 288 -16.93 1.91 30.44
C ASN A 288 -15.87 2.92 30.87
N LEU A 289 -15.91 4.14 30.35
CA LEU A 289 -15.04 5.22 30.82
C LEU A 289 -15.35 5.57 32.27
N TRP A 290 -16.64 5.63 32.65
CA TRP A 290 -17.08 5.82 34.02
C TRP A 290 -16.59 4.71 34.95
N ASN A 291 -16.68 3.45 34.54
CA ASN A 291 -16.15 2.32 35.30
C ASN A 291 -14.63 2.40 35.49
N CYS A 292 -13.88 2.80 34.46
CA CYS A 292 -12.43 3.02 34.56
C CYS A 292 -12.09 4.18 35.50
N LEU A 293 -12.88 5.25 35.48
CA LEU A 293 -12.62 6.48 36.22
C LEU A 293 -13.32 6.55 37.59
N LYS A 294 -14.09 5.52 37.97
CA LYS A 294 -14.82 5.44 39.26
C LYS A 294 -13.92 5.64 40.49
N ASN A 295 -12.64 5.28 40.37
CA ASN A 295 -11.65 5.40 41.44
C ASN A 295 -10.87 6.72 41.40
N VAL A 296 -11.21 7.65 40.49
CA VAL A 296 -10.59 8.97 40.39
C VAL A 296 -11.39 9.95 41.26
N ASN A 297 -10.75 10.53 42.28
CA ASN A 297 -11.34 11.47 43.23
C ASN A 297 -11.60 12.88 42.64
N SER A 298 -12.02 12.98 41.38
CA SER A 298 -12.37 14.25 40.74
C SER A 298 -13.88 14.31 40.52
N VAL A 299 -14.55 15.13 41.33
CA VAL A 299 -16.01 15.34 41.30
C VAL A 299 -16.45 15.89 39.93
N GLU A 300 -15.67 16.80 39.36
CA GLU A 300 -15.95 17.41 38.05
C GLU A 300 -15.91 16.41 36.89
N VAL A 301 -15.01 15.44 36.92
CA VAL A 301 -14.92 14.36 35.91
C VAL A 301 -16.12 13.40 36.03
N GLN A 302 -16.56 13.13 37.26
CA GLN A 302 -17.72 12.27 37.52
C GLN A 302 -19.03 12.91 37.06
N ASP A 303 -19.19 14.23 37.25
CA ASP A 303 -20.39 14.96 36.84
C ASP A 303 -20.53 15.03 35.31
N VAL A 304 -19.42 15.26 34.59
CA VAL A 304 -19.42 15.24 33.11
C VAL A 304 -19.74 13.86 32.56
N LEU A 305 -19.18 12.79 33.14
CA LEU A 305 -19.47 11.41 32.73
C LEU A 305 -20.92 11.01 33.05
N LYS A 306 -21.50 11.53 34.14
CA LYS A 306 -22.90 11.32 34.50
C LYS A 306 -23.84 12.03 33.53
N GLY A 307 -23.46 13.22 33.03
CA GLY A 307 -24.16 13.91 31.94
C GLY A 307 -24.20 13.08 30.66
N PHE A 308 -23.07 12.46 30.28
CA PHE A 308 -23.01 11.58 29.10
C PHE A 308 -23.84 10.30 29.22
N LEU A 309 -24.12 9.85 30.45
CA LEU A 309 -24.99 8.69 30.71
C LEU A 309 -26.48 9.05 30.73
N GLN A 310 -26.84 10.33 30.88
CA GLN A 310 -28.22 10.82 30.89
C GLN A 310 -28.70 11.26 29.49
N GLU A 311 -27.79 11.54 28.56
CA GLU A 311 -28.08 11.88 27.15
C GLU A 311 -28.25 10.66 26.22
N THR A 312 -28.40 9.45 26.81
CA THR A 312 -28.60 8.15 26.14
C THR A 312 -29.90 7.50 26.55
#